data_AF-C4J907-F1
#
_entry.id   AF-C4J907-F1
#
_cell.length_a   1.000
_cell.length_b   1.000
_cell.length_c   1.000
_cell.angle_alpha   90.00
_cell.angle_beta   90.00
_cell.angle_gamma   90.00
#
_symmetry.space_group_name_H-M   'P 1'
#
loop_
_entity.id
_entity.type
_entity.pdbx_description
1 polymer ?
#
loop_
_entity_poly.entity_id
_entity_poly.type
_entity_poly.pdbx_seq_one_letter_code
_entity_poly.pdbx_strand_id
1 'polypeptide(L)'
;MPRPEFQAPPDVFYNESEARKYTTSSRIIEIQSRISERALELLALPNDGVPKLLLDIGCGSGLSGETLTEHGHHWIGYDISKSMLDVALERETEGDLLLADMGQGLGLRPGVIDGAISISAIQWLCNADKSSHDPRLRLKAFFGSLYRCLARGARAVLQFYADNVKQSEMIVTFAMRAGFAGGVVVDWPHSYYITSKG
;
A
#
# COMPACT_ATOMS: atom_id res chain seq x y z
N MET A 1 7.44 12.41 -16.09
CA MET A 1 8.57 11.95 -15.26
C MET A 1 8.71 10.44 -15.44
N PRO A 2 9.93 9.87 -15.52
CA PRO A 2 10.11 8.42 -15.50
C PRO A 2 9.53 7.81 -14.21
N ARG A 3 9.08 6.56 -14.26
CA ARG A 3 8.52 5.86 -13.08
C ARG A 3 9.58 5.76 -11.97
N PRO A 4 9.26 6.06 -10.70
CA PRO A 4 10.20 5.95 -9.58
C PRO A 4 10.93 4.60 -9.52
N GLU A 5 10.21 3.52 -9.83
CA GLU A 5 10.66 2.13 -9.83
C GLU A 5 11.90 1.87 -10.71
N PHE A 6 12.12 2.69 -11.75
CA PHE A 6 13.28 2.55 -12.64
C PHE A 6 14.46 3.45 -12.26
N GLN A 7 14.32 4.27 -11.22
CA GLN A 7 15.33 5.26 -10.84
C GLN A 7 16.21 4.75 -9.69
N ALA A 8 15.58 4.25 -8.62
CA ALA A 8 16.27 3.77 -7.43
C ALA A 8 15.32 2.90 -6.58
N PRO A 9 15.86 2.05 -5.68
CA PRO A 9 15.07 1.41 -4.63
C PRO A 9 14.20 2.42 -3.85
N PRO A 10 13.05 2.03 -3.29
CA PRO A 10 12.12 2.95 -2.64
C PRO A 10 12.72 3.67 -1.42
N ASP A 11 13.57 3.00 -0.65
CA ASP A 11 14.32 3.56 0.49
C ASP A 11 15.38 4.60 0.10
N VAL A 12 15.79 4.58 -1.17
CA VAL A 12 16.77 5.52 -1.73
C VAL A 12 16.10 6.63 -2.53
N PHE A 13 15.04 6.29 -3.28
CA PHE A 13 14.27 7.25 -4.08
C PHE A 13 13.59 8.29 -3.19
N TYR A 14 12.84 7.83 -2.17
CA TYR A 14 12.19 8.70 -1.20
C TYR A 14 13.14 9.08 -0.08
N ASN A 15 14.22 9.79 -0.43
CA ASN A 15 15.08 10.48 0.54
C ASN A 15 14.36 11.71 1.13
N GLU A 16 14.99 12.37 2.10
CA GLU A 16 14.43 13.52 2.82
C GLU A 16 13.83 14.60 1.90
N SER A 17 14.52 14.95 0.80
CA SER A 17 14.06 15.99 -0.13
C SER A 17 12.84 15.54 -0.92
N GLU A 18 12.88 14.33 -1.49
CA GLU A 18 11.77 13.81 -2.29
C GLU A 18 10.54 13.48 -1.43
N ALA A 19 10.73 12.97 -0.20
CA ALA A 19 9.66 12.73 0.75
C ALA A 19 8.89 14.02 1.11
N ARG A 20 9.60 15.12 1.39
CA ARG A 20 8.98 16.42 1.69
C ARG A 20 8.26 17.00 0.46
N LYS A 21 8.86 16.94 -0.73
CA LYS A 21 8.21 17.39 -1.97
C LYS A 21 6.94 16.61 -2.27
N TYR A 22 6.99 15.29 -2.10
CA TYR A 22 5.86 14.41 -2.32
C TYR A 22 4.70 14.79 -1.41
N THR A 23 5.00 14.99 -0.12
CA THR A 23 3.99 15.23 0.92
C THR A 23 3.45 16.65 0.95
N THR A 24 4.15 17.64 0.39
CA THR A 24 3.69 19.04 0.32
C THR A 24 2.94 19.37 -0.98
N SER A 25 2.91 18.46 -1.94
CA SER A 25 2.17 18.66 -3.19
C SER A 25 0.68 18.46 -2.98
N SER A 26 -0.10 19.56 -3.01
CA SER A 26 -1.56 19.52 -2.86
C SER A 26 -2.25 18.53 -3.82
N ARG A 27 -1.74 18.45 -5.06
CA ARG A 27 -2.23 17.48 -6.06
C ARG A 27 -1.95 16.03 -5.65
N ILE A 28 -0.79 15.73 -5.08
CA ILE A 28 -0.47 14.37 -4.60
C ILE A 28 -1.36 14.02 -3.42
N ILE A 29 -1.51 14.93 -2.46
CA ILE A 29 -2.40 14.77 -1.31
C ILE A 29 -3.83 14.43 -1.78
N GLU A 30 -4.39 15.24 -2.69
CA GLU A 30 -5.74 15.02 -3.22
C GLU A 30 -5.89 13.65 -3.91
N ILE A 31 -4.93 13.28 -4.76
CA ILE A 31 -4.96 11.99 -5.47
C ILE A 31 -4.86 10.82 -4.48
N GLN A 32 -3.93 10.89 -3.52
CA GLN A 32 -3.72 9.82 -2.54
C GLN A 32 -4.94 9.66 -1.61
N SER A 33 -5.54 10.76 -1.17
CA SER A 33 -6.79 10.74 -0.38
C SER A 33 -7.92 10.06 -1.17
N ARG A 34 -8.19 10.49 -2.41
CA ARG A 34 -9.25 9.89 -3.25
C ARG A 34 -9.06 8.40 -3.52
N ILE A 35 -7.81 7.97 -3.76
CA ILE A 35 -7.51 6.56 -3.97
C ILE A 35 -7.70 5.77 -2.65
N SER A 36 -7.33 6.36 -1.52
CA SER A 36 -7.48 5.74 -0.19
C SER A 36 -8.95 5.58 0.19
N GLU A 37 -9.78 6.60 -0.05
CA GLU A 37 -11.24 6.54 0.11
C GLU A 37 -11.84 5.42 -0.74
N ARG A 38 -11.42 5.33 -2.01
CA ARG A 38 -11.87 4.27 -2.92
C ARG A 38 -11.44 2.88 -2.44
N ALA A 39 -10.22 2.75 -1.91
CA ALA A 39 -9.75 1.49 -1.36
C ALA A 39 -10.55 1.07 -0.13
N LEU A 40 -10.90 2.03 0.73
CA LEU A 40 -11.73 1.81 1.92
C LEU A 40 -13.17 1.41 1.54
N GLU A 41 -13.75 2.02 0.51
CA GLU A 41 -15.05 1.60 -0.04
C GLU A 41 -15.01 0.14 -0.50
N LEU A 42 -13.95 -0.24 -1.24
CA LEU A 42 -13.79 -1.61 -1.77
C LEU A 42 -13.48 -2.65 -0.67
N LEU A 43 -12.91 -2.25 0.46
CA LEU A 43 -12.77 -3.12 1.63
C LEU A 43 -14.14 -3.59 2.15
N ALA A 44 -15.19 -2.79 1.94
CA ALA A 44 -16.56 -3.08 2.38
C ALA A 44 -16.63 -3.57 3.83
N LEU A 45 -16.00 -2.81 4.72
CA LEU A 45 -16.01 -3.09 6.15
C LEU A 45 -17.46 -3.09 6.68
N PRO A 46 -17.78 -3.91 7.70
CA PRO A 46 -19.09 -3.89 8.32
C PRO A 46 -19.45 -2.49 8.83
N ASN A 47 -20.63 -1.99 8.46
CA ASN A 47 -21.16 -0.73 8.99
C ASN A 47 -21.89 -0.99 10.33
N ASP A 48 -21.14 -1.45 11.32
CA ASP A 48 -21.62 -1.78 12.67
C ASP A 48 -21.27 -0.71 13.72
N GLY A 49 -20.62 0.38 13.28
CA GLY A 49 -20.17 1.47 14.15
C GLY A 49 -18.95 1.12 15.02
N VAL A 50 -18.31 -0.03 14.77
CA VAL A 50 -17.13 -0.48 15.54
C VAL A 50 -15.86 -0.17 14.76
N PRO A 51 -14.92 0.61 15.32
CA PRO A 51 -13.59 0.83 14.74
C PRO A 51 -12.90 -0.48 14.41
N LYS A 52 -12.25 -0.54 13.24
CA LYS A 52 -11.48 -1.71 12.78
C LYS A 52 -9.99 -1.46 12.95
N LEU A 53 -9.21 -2.51 13.14
CA LEU A 53 -7.75 -2.45 13.08
C LEU A 53 -7.30 -2.76 11.65
N LEU A 54 -6.80 -1.74 10.95
CA LEU A 54 -6.38 -1.82 9.56
C LEU A 54 -4.86 -1.80 9.43
N LEU A 55 -4.38 -2.40 8.35
CA LEU A 55 -2.96 -2.37 7.98
C LEU A 55 -2.79 -1.51 6.72
N ASP A 56 -1.97 -0.46 6.81
CA ASP A 56 -1.57 0.38 5.68
C ASP A 56 -0.14 0.01 5.24
N ILE A 57 -0.02 -0.62 4.08
CA ILE A 57 1.24 -1.21 3.58
C ILE A 57 1.85 -0.31 2.52
N GLY A 58 3.07 0.16 2.78
CA GLY A 58 3.67 1.27 2.04
C GLY A 58 3.01 2.59 2.43
N CYS A 59 2.82 2.82 3.73
CA CYS A 59 2.05 3.95 4.25
C CYS A 59 2.71 5.30 3.97
N GLY A 60 3.99 5.32 3.58
CA GLY A 60 4.72 6.51 3.24
C GLY A 60 4.70 7.55 4.36
N SER A 61 4.34 8.78 3.99
CA SER A 61 4.18 9.90 4.92
C SER A 61 2.83 9.94 5.64
N GLY A 62 2.08 8.84 5.62
CA GLY A 62 0.82 8.68 6.35
C GLY A 62 -0.42 9.22 5.65
N LEU A 63 -0.35 9.65 4.38
CA LEU A 63 -1.49 10.21 3.65
C LEU A 63 -2.70 9.25 3.56
N SER A 64 -2.45 7.97 3.30
CA SER A 64 -3.51 6.94 3.28
C SER A 64 -4.00 6.63 4.70
N GLY A 65 -3.12 6.62 5.68
CA GLY A 65 -3.45 6.44 7.10
C GLY A 65 -4.34 7.54 7.67
N GLU A 66 -4.16 8.80 7.27
CA GLU A 66 -5.06 9.90 7.63
C GLU A 66 -6.49 9.62 7.19
N THR A 67 -6.70 9.13 5.97
CA THR A 67 -8.03 8.71 5.52
C THR A 67 -8.63 7.61 6.39
N LEU A 68 -7.82 6.66 6.89
CA LEU A 68 -8.30 5.62 7.81
C LEU A 68 -8.73 6.21 9.15
N THR A 69 -7.94 7.15 9.69
CA THR A 69 -8.26 7.89 10.92
C THR A 69 -9.54 8.71 10.77
N GLU A 70 -9.70 9.44 9.66
CA GLU A 70 -10.90 10.25 9.37
C GLU A 70 -12.18 9.41 9.31
N HIS A 71 -12.07 8.13 8.94
CA HIS A 71 -13.17 7.16 8.94
C HIS A 71 -13.32 6.41 10.26
N GLY A 72 -12.59 6.81 11.31
CA GLY A 72 -12.72 6.25 12.67
C GLY A 72 -12.12 4.87 12.83
N HIS A 73 -11.07 4.53 12.08
CA HIS A 73 -10.35 3.26 12.20
C HIS A 73 -8.97 3.43 12.81
N HIS A 74 -8.53 2.40 13.52
CA HIS A 74 -7.14 2.31 14.00
C HIS A 74 -6.30 1.67 12.91
N TRP A 75 -5.04 2.09 12.78
CA TRP A 75 -4.18 1.55 11.75
C TRP A 75 -2.72 1.43 12.16
N ILE A 76 -2.07 0.47 11.52
CA ILE A 76 -0.63 0.23 11.61
C ILE A 76 -0.04 0.48 10.23
N GLY A 77 0.97 1.34 10.14
CA GLY A 77 1.65 1.71 8.90
C GLY A 77 2.98 0.97 8.73
N TYR A 78 3.21 0.38 7.56
CA TYR A 78 4.51 -0.22 7.19
C TYR A 78 5.13 0.61 6.07
N ASP A 79 6.37 1.05 6.22
CA ASP A 79 7.13 1.61 5.10
C ASP A 79 8.61 1.25 5.21
N ILE A 80 9.29 1.14 4.06
CA ILE A 80 10.72 0.84 3.98
C ILE A 80 11.58 2.11 4.02
N SER A 81 11.00 3.26 3.66
CA SER A 81 11.67 4.55 3.69
C SER A 81 11.55 5.19 5.07
N LYS A 82 12.68 5.25 5.78
CA LYS A 82 12.78 6.00 7.04
C LYS A 82 12.39 7.48 6.84
N SER A 83 12.80 8.11 5.75
CA SER A 83 12.47 9.52 5.49
C SER A 83 10.97 9.75 5.31
N MET A 84 10.24 8.81 4.72
CA MET A 84 8.78 8.91 4.63
C MET A 84 8.13 8.79 6.01
N LEU A 85 8.59 7.85 6.84
CA LEU A 85 8.10 7.70 8.22
C LEU A 85 8.45 8.90 9.11
N ASP A 86 9.63 9.50 8.94
CA ASP A 86 10.02 10.72 9.65
C ASP A 86 9.03 11.87 9.32
N VAL A 87 8.62 12.00 8.05
CA VAL A 87 7.59 12.97 7.65
C VAL A 87 6.22 12.62 8.26
N ALA A 88 5.84 11.34 8.33
CA ALA A 88 4.60 10.94 8.99
C ALA A 88 4.59 11.31 10.49
N LEU A 89 5.72 11.12 11.18
CA LEU A 89 5.91 11.54 12.57
C LEU A 89 5.82 13.06 12.74
N GLU A 90 6.46 13.84 11.85
CA GLU A 90 6.38 15.31 11.85
C GLU A 90 4.95 15.82 11.66
N ARG A 91 4.11 15.04 10.95
CA ARG A 91 2.69 15.34 10.72
C ARG A 91 1.77 14.84 11.84
N GLU A 92 2.33 14.21 12.88
CA GLU A 92 1.60 13.70 14.04
C GLU A 92 0.46 12.73 13.65
N THR A 93 0.72 11.85 12.67
CA THR A 93 -0.26 10.84 12.25
C THR A 93 -0.62 9.90 13.41
N GLU A 94 -1.90 9.53 13.55
CA GLU A 94 -2.37 8.74 14.70
C GLU A 94 -1.96 7.25 14.69
N GLY A 95 -1.60 6.70 13.53
CA GLY A 95 -1.26 5.28 13.40
C GLY A 95 0.13 4.93 13.93
N ASP A 96 0.29 3.67 14.34
CA ASP A 96 1.61 3.14 14.71
C ASP A 96 2.45 2.90 13.45
N LEU A 97 3.66 3.46 13.40
CA LEU A 97 4.54 3.41 12.23
C LEU A 97 5.68 2.40 12.42
N LEU A 98 5.88 1.54 11.43
CA LEU A 98 6.94 0.54 11.41
C LEU A 98 7.84 0.68 10.19
N LEU A 99 9.14 0.84 10.46
CA LEU A 99 10.18 0.73 9.45
C LEU A 99 10.39 -0.75 9.09
N ALA A 100 9.84 -1.17 7.95
CA ALA A 100 9.80 -2.57 7.56
C ALA A 100 9.79 -2.77 6.03
N ASP A 101 10.42 -3.85 5.59
CA ASP A 101 10.36 -4.31 4.20
C ASP A 101 9.25 -5.35 4.03
N MET A 102 8.12 -4.94 3.42
CA MET A 102 6.98 -5.84 3.17
C MET A 102 7.34 -7.09 2.34
N GLY A 103 8.43 -7.05 1.55
CA GLY A 103 8.90 -8.20 0.78
C GLY A 103 9.57 -9.29 1.60
N GLN A 104 9.87 -9.03 2.88
CA GLN A 104 10.36 -10.02 3.85
C GLN A 104 9.22 -10.70 4.63
N GLY A 105 7.98 -10.20 4.45
CA GLY A 105 6.81 -10.60 5.20
C GLY A 105 6.53 -9.68 6.40
N LEU A 106 5.27 -9.68 6.85
CA LEU A 106 4.75 -8.65 7.76
C LEU A 106 5.00 -8.91 9.24
N GLY A 107 5.36 -10.13 9.66
CA GLY A 107 5.69 -10.42 11.07
C GLY A 107 4.56 -10.24 12.10
N LEU A 108 3.33 -9.98 11.67
CA LEU A 108 2.16 -9.79 12.54
C LEU A 108 1.56 -11.12 13.01
N ARG A 109 0.91 -11.09 14.17
CA ARG A 109 0.18 -12.24 14.73
C ARG A 109 -0.93 -12.68 13.75
N PRO A 110 -1.18 -14.00 13.61
CA PRO A 110 -2.26 -14.46 12.74
C PRO A 110 -3.65 -13.97 13.19
N GLY A 111 -4.48 -13.57 12.22
CA GLY A 111 -5.91 -13.28 12.41
C GLY A 111 -6.26 -12.02 13.21
N VAL A 112 -5.37 -11.03 13.29
CA VAL A 112 -5.57 -9.82 14.12
C VAL A 112 -5.94 -8.56 13.33
N ILE A 113 -5.79 -8.58 12.01
CA ILE A 113 -6.04 -7.41 11.16
C ILE A 113 -7.40 -7.55 10.47
N ASP A 114 -8.28 -6.57 10.64
CA ASP A 114 -9.65 -6.58 10.13
C ASP A 114 -9.74 -6.22 8.63
N GLY A 115 -8.70 -5.59 8.09
CA GLY A 115 -8.56 -5.28 6.67
C GLY A 115 -7.20 -4.65 6.36
N ALA A 116 -6.80 -4.67 5.10
CA ALA A 116 -5.55 -4.04 4.68
C ALA A 116 -5.71 -3.18 3.43
N ILE A 117 -5.05 -2.03 3.41
CA ILE A 117 -4.87 -1.24 2.20
C ILE A 117 -3.39 -1.15 1.82
N SER A 118 -3.14 -0.90 0.55
CA SER A 118 -1.82 -0.52 0.07
C SER A 118 -2.01 0.38 -1.13
N ILE A 119 -1.54 1.63 -1.04
CA ILE A 119 -1.73 2.63 -2.09
C ILE A 119 -0.38 2.93 -2.72
N SER A 120 -0.27 2.73 -4.04
CA SER A 120 0.94 3.05 -4.81
C SER A 120 2.22 2.34 -4.32
N ALA A 121 2.13 1.15 -3.71
CA ALA A 121 3.30 0.50 -3.08
C ALA A 121 3.66 -0.90 -3.61
N ILE A 122 2.71 -1.82 -3.80
CA ILE A 122 3.08 -3.24 -4.04
C ILE A 122 3.82 -3.50 -5.36
N GLN A 123 3.76 -2.58 -6.33
CA GLN A 123 4.53 -2.70 -7.57
C GLN A 123 6.06 -2.72 -7.33
N TRP A 124 6.53 -2.12 -6.23
CA TRP A 124 7.94 -2.16 -5.83
C TRP A 124 8.45 -3.58 -5.54
N LEU A 125 7.57 -4.52 -5.18
CA LEU A 125 7.93 -5.93 -4.99
C LEU A 125 8.30 -6.65 -6.30
N CYS A 126 7.97 -6.04 -7.45
CA CYS A 126 8.28 -6.59 -8.75
C CYS A 126 9.70 -6.24 -9.23
N ASN A 127 10.39 -5.35 -8.53
CA ASN A 127 11.73 -4.91 -8.87
C ASN A 127 12.81 -5.74 -8.17
N ALA A 128 13.92 -5.96 -8.86
CA ALA A 128 15.06 -6.71 -8.37
C ALA A 128 16.25 -5.77 -8.11
N ASP A 129 16.07 -4.79 -7.21
CA ASP A 129 17.07 -3.74 -7.00
C ASP A 129 18.36 -4.21 -6.30
N LYS A 130 18.31 -5.36 -5.62
CA LYS A 130 19.47 -6.03 -4.99
C LYS A 130 19.58 -7.44 -5.56
N SER A 131 20.78 -8.02 -5.55
CA SER A 131 21.00 -9.41 -6.01
C SER A 131 20.21 -10.45 -5.22
N SER A 132 19.82 -10.12 -3.99
CA SER A 132 18.95 -10.93 -3.13
C SER A 132 17.46 -10.74 -3.38
N HIS A 133 17.06 -9.77 -4.22
CA HIS A 133 15.66 -9.50 -4.51
C HIS A 133 15.19 -10.40 -5.67
N ASP A 134 14.62 -11.55 -5.32
CA ASP A 134 13.78 -12.32 -6.25
C ASP A 134 12.31 -11.87 -6.09
N PRO A 135 11.70 -11.22 -7.11
CA PRO A 135 10.32 -10.74 -7.03
C PRO A 135 9.30 -11.82 -6.67
N ARG A 136 9.49 -13.06 -7.13
CA ARG A 136 8.56 -14.17 -6.86
C ARG A 136 8.64 -14.60 -5.41
N LEU A 137 9.85 -14.68 -4.84
CA LEU A 137 10.03 -14.99 -3.42
C LEU A 137 9.48 -13.87 -2.53
N ARG A 138 9.70 -12.61 -2.89
CA ARG A 138 9.19 -11.45 -2.17
C ARG A 138 7.67 -11.38 -2.20
N LEU A 139 7.03 -11.58 -3.36
CA LEU A 139 5.57 -11.66 -3.48
C LEU A 139 5.00 -12.85 -2.69
N LYS A 140 5.68 -14.00 -2.69
CA LYS A 140 5.28 -15.17 -1.88
C LYS A 140 5.31 -14.85 -0.38
N ALA A 141 6.39 -14.22 0.09
CA ALA A 141 6.52 -13.82 1.50
C ALA A 141 5.46 -12.78 1.89
N PHE A 142 5.29 -11.76 1.06
CA PHE A 142 4.29 -10.71 1.22
C PHE A 142 2.87 -11.28 1.34
N PHE A 143 2.33 -11.90 0.28
CA PHE A 143 0.95 -12.39 0.28
C PHE A 143 0.73 -13.50 1.30
N GLY A 144 1.71 -14.38 1.52
CA GLY A 144 1.61 -15.44 2.53
C GLY A 144 1.58 -14.91 3.96
N SER A 145 2.26 -13.81 4.27
CA SER A 145 2.18 -13.17 5.58
C SER A 145 0.91 -12.32 5.73
N LEU A 146 0.50 -11.59 4.67
CA LEU A 146 -0.74 -10.82 4.64
C LEU A 146 -1.97 -11.70 4.86
N TYR A 147 -2.07 -12.81 4.12
CA TYR A 147 -3.18 -13.75 4.30
C TYR A 147 -3.27 -14.30 5.73
N ARG A 148 -2.11 -14.56 6.35
CA ARG A 148 -2.06 -15.10 7.71
C ARG A 148 -2.48 -14.07 8.77
N CYS A 149 -2.08 -12.81 8.63
CA CYS A 149 -2.39 -11.79 9.64
C CYS A 149 -3.83 -11.27 9.56
N LEU A 150 -4.49 -11.40 8.41
CA LEU A 150 -5.88 -11.02 8.23
C LEU A 150 -6.84 -11.93 9.01
N ALA A 151 -7.83 -11.32 9.66
CA ALA A 151 -8.94 -11.99 10.30
C ALA A 151 -9.77 -12.78 9.27
N ARG A 152 -10.50 -13.80 9.73
CA ARG A 152 -11.31 -14.64 8.83
C ARG A 152 -12.39 -13.79 8.14
N GLY A 153 -12.35 -13.75 6.81
CA GLY A 153 -13.29 -12.98 6.01
C GLY A 153 -12.89 -11.51 5.79
N ALA A 154 -11.79 -11.06 6.38
CA ALA A 154 -11.21 -9.75 6.11
C ALA A 154 -10.76 -9.63 4.65
N ARG A 155 -10.70 -8.39 4.16
CA ARG A 155 -10.33 -8.07 2.79
C ARG A 155 -9.03 -7.27 2.74
N ALA A 156 -8.36 -7.34 1.60
CA ALA A 156 -7.23 -6.48 1.29
C ALA A 156 -7.48 -5.78 -0.05
N VAL A 157 -7.27 -4.47 -0.11
CA VAL A 157 -7.37 -3.67 -1.33
C VAL A 157 -6.02 -3.03 -1.62
N LEU A 158 -5.39 -3.49 -2.69
CA LEU A 158 -4.02 -3.10 -3.03
C LEU A 158 -4.07 -2.37 -4.37
N GLN A 159 -3.93 -1.04 -4.35
CA GLN A 159 -3.80 -0.23 -5.55
C GLN A 159 -2.32 -0.20 -5.96
N PHE A 160 -2.06 -0.42 -7.25
CA PHE A 160 -0.70 -0.45 -7.79
C PHE A 160 -0.65 0.01 -9.25
N TYR A 161 0.55 0.37 -9.69
CA TYR A 161 0.84 0.73 -11.08
C TYR A 161 1.64 -0.38 -11.74
N ALA A 162 0.96 -1.23 -12.52
CA ALA A 162 1.66 -2.26 -13.29
C ALA A 162 2.39 -1.67 -14.50
N ASP A 163 3.58 -2.20 -14.80
CA ASP A 163 4.34 -1.91 -16.02
C ASP A 163 3.73 -2.60 -17.24
N ASN A 164 3.22 -3.81 -17.05
CA ASN A 164 2.62 -4.61 -18.11
C ASN A 164 1.68 -5.68 -17.52
N VAL A 165 0.91 -6.32 -18.40
CA VAL A 165 -0.06 -7.36 -18.03
C VAL A 165 0.61 -8.52 -17.27
N LYS A 166 1.83 -8.93 -17.63
CA LYS A 166 2.53 -10.03 -16.96
C LYS A 166 2.84 -9.71 -15.50
N GLN A 167 3.16 -8.44 -15.19
CA GLN A 167 3.38 -8.01 -13.81
C GLN A 167 2.08 -8.08 -13.00
N SER A 168 0.96 -7.61 -13.56
CA SER A 168 -0.37 -7.77 -12.94
C SER A 168 -0.74 -9.24 -12.72
N GLU A 169 -0.55 -10.09 -13.73
CA GLU A 169 -0.80 -11.53 -13.64
C GLU A 169 0.06 -12.19 -12.56
N MET A 170 1.33 -11.78 -12.44
CA MET A 170 2.24 -12.28 -11.41
C MET A 170 1.73 -11.93 -10.01
N ILE A 171 1.38 -10.66 -9.76
CA ILE A 171 0.83 -10.20 -8.48
C ILE A 171 -0.43 -11.01 -8.11
N VAL A 172 -1.40 -11.09 -9.03
CA VAL A 172 -2.65 -11.82 -8.81
C VAL A 172 -2.39 -13.31 -8.55
N THR A 173 -1.49 -13.93 -9.31
CA THR A 173 -1.14 -15.34 -9.13
C THR A 173 -0.59 -15.62 -7.72
N PHE A 174 0.26 -14.75 -7.18
CA PHE A 174 0.79 -14.93 -5.83
C PHE A 174 -0.26 -14.65 -4.75
N ALA A 175 -1.16 -13.70 -4.96
CA ALA A 175 -2.31 -13.51 -4.07
C ALA A 175 -3.20 -14.77 -4.01
N MET A 176 -3.60 -15.31 -5.17
CA MET A 176 -4.44 -16.51 -5.22
C MET A 176 -3.74 -17.73 -4.61
N ARG A 177 -2.43 -17.89 -4.84
CA ARG A 177 -1.64 -18.97 -4.22
C ARG A 177 -1.55 -18.88 -2.70
N ALA A 178 -1.60 -17.67 -2.14
CA ALA A 178 -1.61 -17.47 -0.69
C ALA A 178 -2.96 -17.80 -0.05
N GLY A 179 -4.04 -17.84 -0.84
CA GLY A 179 -5.39 -18.18 -0.38
C GLY A 179 -6.43 -17.08 -0.61
N PHE A 180 -6.06 -15.95 -1.21
CA PHE A 180 -7.01 -14.90 -1.54
C PHE A 180 -7.96 -15.34 -2.67
N ALA A 181 -9.23 -14.98 -2.53
CA ALA A 181 -10.21 -15.01 -3.61
C ALA A 181 -10.61 -13.55 -3.92
N GLY A 182 -10.76 -13.21 -5.20
CA GLY A 182 -11.04 -11.85 -5.64
C GLY A 182 -10.64 -11.61 -7.09
N GLY A 183 -10.43 -10.35 -7.46
CA GLY A 183 -10.06 -9.95 -8.81
C GLY A 183 -9.43 -8.57 -8.88
N VAL A 184 -9.18 -8.11 -10.11
CA VAL A 184 -8.63 -6.77 -10.39
C VAL A 184 -9.79 -5.85 -10.75
N VAL A 185 -9.84 -4.68 -10.10
CA VAL A 185 -10.75 -3.59 -10.45
C VAL A 185 -9.94 -2.53 -11.18
N VAL A 186 -10.45 -2.05 -12.32
CA VAL A 186 -9.85 -0.96 -13.10
C VAL A 186 -10.88 0.15 -13.20
N ASP A 187 -10.69 1.19 -12.39
CA ASP A 187 -11.48 2.41 -12.49
C ASP A 187 -11.02 3.22 -13.71
N TRP A 188 -11.96 3.83 -14.44
CA TRP A 188 -11.71 4.66 -15.63
C TRP A 188 -10.88 4.01 -16.75
N PRO A 189 -11.24 2.80 -17.24
CA PRO A 189 -10.43 2.03 -18.20
C PRO A 189 -10.28 2.70 -19.59
N HIS A 190 -11.07 3.73 -19.88
CA HIS A 190 -11.01 4.48 -21.13
C HIS A 190 -9.97 5.61 -21.13
N SER A 191 -9.37 5.93 -19.97
CA SER A 191 -8.37 6.98 -19.88
C SER A 191 -7.01 6.44 -19.45
N TYR A 192 -5.97 6.78 -20.21
CA TYR A 192 -4.58 6.56 -19.81
C TYR A 192 -4.09 7.58 -18.77
N TYR A 193 -4.83 8.68 -18.58
CA TYR A 193 -4.51 9.74 -17.62
C TYR A 193 -5.77 10.12 -16.82
N ILE A 194 -5.81 9.79 -15.53
CA ILE A 194 -6.93 10.22 -14.64
C ILE A 194 -6.76 11.70 -14.21
N THR A 195 -5.86 12.44 -14.86
CA THR A 195 -5.64 13.86 -14.59
C THR A 195 -5.69 14.66 -15.89
N SER A 196 -6.89 14.84 -16.43
CA SER A 196 -7.14 15.96 -17.32
C SER A 196 -8.54 16.48 -17.10
N LYS A 197 -8.59 17.64 -16.42
CA LYS A 197 -9.69 18.61 -16.33
C LYS A 197 -10.84 18.29 -15.37
N GLY A 198 -10.77 18.90 -14.20
CA GLY A 198 -11.87 19.56 -13.51
C GLY A 198 -11.42 20.98 -13.20
#